data_AF-X1IDA0-F1
#
_entry.id   AF-X1IDA0-F1
#
_cell.length_a   1.000
_cell.length_b   1.000
_cell.length_c   1.000
_cell.angle_alpha   90.00
_cell.angle_beta   90.00
_cell.angle_gamma   90.00
#
_symmetry.space_group_name_H-M   'P 1'
#
loop_
_entity.id
_entity.type
_entity.pdbx_description
1 polymer ?
#
loop_
_entity_poly.entity_id
_entity_poly.type
_entity_poly.pdbx_seq_one_letter_code
_entity_poly.pdbx_strand_id
1 'polypeptide(L)'
;MNEEAKFPAIGKVSPEFFNTVIYPALGAKRPEVLVGPHHGVDISIVRTAPGKVMAVTTDPIYIVPPYGWEEAAWFAWHILASDVTTSALPAAYAVFDFNMP
;
A
#
# COMPACT_ATOMS: atom_id res chain seq x y z
N MET A 1 7.77 -13.12 -27.21
CA MET A 1 8.29 -11.82 -27.66
C MET A 1 8.44 -11.00 -26.40
N ASN A 2 9.67 -10.73 -25.96
CA ASN A 2 9.92 -9.97 -24.72
C ASN A 2 9.49 -8.53 -24.98
N GLU A 3 8.29 -8.16 -24.52
CA GLU A 3 7.95 -6.75 -24.41
C GLU A 3 8.81 -6.17 -23.29
N GLU A 4 9.72 -5.26 -23.65
CA GLU A 4 10.43 -4.45 -22.67
C GLU A 4 9.40 -3.72 -21.81
N ALA A 5 9.51 -3.92 -20.50
CA ALA A 5 8.69 -3.23 -19.52
C ALA A 5 8.97 -1.72 -19.60
N LYS A 6 8.04 -0.96 -20.19
CA LYS A 6 8.15 0.50 -20.30
C LYS A 6 7.54 1.18 -19.09
N PHE A 7 8.28 2.13 -18.53
CA PHE A 7 7.75 3.02 -17.50
C PHE A 7 6.69 3.94 -18.12
N PRO A 8 5.52 4.15 -17.49
CA PRO A 8 4.52 5.09 -17.99
C PRO A 8 5.04 6.53 -17.92
N ALA A 9 4.59 7.38 -18.85
CA ALA A 9 4.86 8.81 -18.81
C ALA A 9 4.12 9.52 -17.67
N ILE A 10 2.94 9.02 -17.28
CA ILE A 10 2.15 9.50 -16.13
C ILE A 10 1.23 8.38 -15.63
N GLY A 11 0.96 8.36 -14.32
CA GLY A 11 0.00 7.44 -13.70
C GLY A 11 0.62 6.12 -13.21
N LYS A 12 -0.22 5.08 -13.10
CA LYS A 12 0.17 3.77 -12.57
C LYS A 12 1.03 3.00 -13.57
N VAL A 13 1.98 2.22 -13.06
CA VAL A 13 2.77 1.28 -13.87
C VAL A 13 1.89 0.22 -14.51
N SER A 14 2.31 -0.33 -15.65
CA SER A 14 1.57 -1.39 -16.32
C SER A 14 1.66 -2.71 -15.54
N PRO A 15 0.69 -3.63 -15.69
CA PRO A 15 0.78 -4.97 -15.12
C PRO A 15 2.04 -5.73 -15.54
N GLU A 16 2.48 -5.55 -16.79
CA GLU A 16 3.70 -6.17 -17.33
C GLU A 16 4.93 -5.65 -16.60
N PHE A 17 5.02 -4.33 -16.37
CA PHE A 17 6.11 -3.74 -15.60
C PHE A 17 6.13 -4.26 -14.17
N PHE A 18 4.98 -4.29 -13.50
CA PHE A 18 4.87 -4.85 -12.15
C PHE A 18 5.34 -6.30 -12.10
N ASN A 19 4.91 -7.15 -13.04
CA ASN A 19 5.25 -8.58 -13.07
C ASN A 19 6.71 -8.86 -13.40
N THR A 20 7.35 -8.03 -14.22
CA THR A 20 8.72 -8.28 -14.71
C THR A 20 9.78 -7.59 -13.87
N VAL A 21 9.46 -6.46 -13.23
CA VAL A 21 10.44 -5.64 -12.50
C VAL A 21 10.21 -5.69 -10.99
N ILE A 22 8.96 -5.51 -10.53
CA ILE A 22 8.66 -5.35 -9.09
C ILE A 22 8.44 -6.71 -8.42
N TYR A 23 7.53 -7.51 -8.97
CA TYR A 23 7.08 -8.78 -8.39
C TYR A 23 8.18 -9.84 -8.19
N PRO A 24 9.24 -9.91 -9.02
CA PRO A 24 10.36 -10.82 -8.77
C PRO A 24 11.27 -10.37 -7.60
N ALA A 25 11.17 -9.11 -7.19
CA ALA A 25 12.09 -8.44 -6.26
C ALA A 25 11.43 -8.11 -4.90
N LEU A 26 10.50 -8.95 -4.42
CA LEU A 26 9.76 -8.72 -3.15
C LEU A 26 10.56 -9.05 -1.88
N GLY A 27 11.83 -9.44 -2.02
CA GLY A 27 12.69 -9.82 -0.89
C GLY A 27 12.43 -11.24 -0.36
N ALA A 28 12.77 -11.47 0.90
CA ALA A 28 12.72 -12.78 1.52
C ALA A 28 11.28 -13.22 1.83
N LYS A 29 10.96 -14.48 1.48
CA LYS A 29 9.67 -15.09 1.86
C LYS A 29 9.63 -15.34 3.37
N ARG A 30 8.52 -14.97 3.99
CA ARG A 30 8.28 -15.13 5.43
C ARG A 30 6.99 -15.93 5.66
N PRO A 31 7.02 -17.05 6.41
CA PRO A 31 5.84 -17.91 6.61
C PRO A 31 4.68 -17.25 7.37
N GLU A 32 4.95 -16.17 8.10
CA GLU A 32 3.97 -15.34 8.78
C GLU A 32 3.19 -14.43 7.82
N VAL A 33 3.68 -14.14 6.61
CA VAL A 33 2.95 -13.37 5.60
C VAL A 33 1.99 -14.31 4.88
N LEU A 34 0.69 -14.20 5.19
CA LEU A 34 -0.36 -15.08 4.69
C LEU A 34 -0.91 -14.59 3.34
N VAL A 35 -0.98 -13.27 3.19
CA VAL A 35 -1.33 -12.60 1.93
C VAL A 35 -0.25 -11.55 1.71
N GLY A 36 0.54 -11.74 0.64
CA GLY A 36 1.57 -10.79 0.23
C GLY A 36 1.09 -9.87 -0.89
N PRO A 37 2.00 -9.09 -1.50
CA PRO A 37 1.68 -8.24 -2.64
C PRO A 37 1.14 -9.05 -3.81
N HIS A 38 -0.02 -8.67 -4.35
CA HIS A 38 -0.65 -9.27 -5.53
C HIS A 38 -1.46 -8.22 -6.30
N HIS A 39 -1.79 -8.50 -7.56
CA HIS A 39 -2.66 -7.62 -8.36
C HIS A 39 -4.04 -7.49 -7.73
N GLY A 40 -4.52 -6.26 -7.57
CA GLY A 40 -5.85 -5.98 -7.03
C GLY A 40 -6.02 -6.29 -5.54
N VAL A 41 -4.91 -6.37 -4.81
CA VAL A 41 -4.91 -6.55 -3.35
C VAL A 41 -4.37 -5.28 -2.69
N ASP A 42 -5.23 -4.63 -1.91
CA ASP A 42 -4.90 -3.37 -1.22
C ASP A 42 -4.33 -3.60 0.20
N ILE A 43 -4.35 -4.85 0.67
CA ILE A 43 -3.98 -5.21 2.06
C ILE A 43 -3.15 -6.50 2.11
N SER A 44 -2.09 -6.47 2.92
CA SER A 44 -1.36 -7.66 3.33
C SER A 44 -1.89 -8.22 4.65
N ILE A 45 -1.88 -9.55 4.79
CA ILE A 45 -2.27 -10.23 6.03
C ILE A 45 -1.04 -10.90 6.64
N VAL A 46 -0.73 -10.55 7.90
CA VAL A 46 0.41 -11.11 8.64
C VAL A 46 -0.07 -11.80 9.91
N ARG A 47 0.41 -13.01 10.16
CA ARG A 47 0.17 -13.74 11.42
C ARG A 47 1.05 -13.17 12.52
N THR A 48 0.45 -12.71 13.61
CA THR A 48 1.17 -12.12 14.75
C THR A 48 1.24 -13.05 15.96
N ALA A 49 0.31 -14.00 16.09
CA ALA A 49 0.28 -15.03 17.11
C ALA A 49 -0.63 -16.20 16.66
N PRO A 50 -0.66 -17.34 17.38
CA PRO A 50 -1.64 -18.40 17.13
C PRO A 50 -3.07 -17.85 17.16
N GLY A 51 -3.82 -18.07 16.08
CA GLY A 51 -5.20 -17.58 15.94
C GLY A 51 -5.34 -16.06 15.77
N LYS A 52 -4.25 -15.30 15.61
CA LYS A 52 -4.28 -13.84 15.42
C LYS A 52 -3.57 -13.40 14.15
N VAL A 53 -4.18 -12.44 13.47
CA VAL A 53 -3.65 -11.80 12.26
C VAL A 53 -3.72 -10.29 12.37
N MET A 54 -2.93 -9.62 11.55
CA MET A 54 -2.95 -8.18 11.35
C MET A 54 -3.11 -7.92 9.85
N ALA A 55 -4.10 -7.10 9.51
CA ALA A 55 -4.22 -6.50 8.18
C ALA A 55 -3.35 -5.24 8.15
N VAL A 56 -2.57 -5.07 7.08
CA VAL A 56 -1.66 -3.95 6.90
C VAL A 56 -1.82 -3.42 5.47
N THR A 57 -1.98 -2.11 5.36
CA THR A 57 -1.84 -1.36 4.10
C THR A 57 -0.90 -0.19 4.34
N THR A 58 -0.33 0.34 3.27
CA THR A 58 0.52 1.52 3.30
C THR A 58 0.29 2.30 2.02
N ASP A 59 0.25 3.62 2.16
CA ASP A 59 0.17 4.53 1.03
C ASP A 59 0.95 5.81 1.34
N PRO A 60 1.58 6.43 0.33
CA PRO A 60 2.17 7.74 0.51
C PRO A 60 1.07 8.77 0.78
N ILE A 61 1.18 9.47 1.91
CA ILE A 61 0.30 10.58 2.24
C ILE A 61 0.88 11.86 1.64
N TYR A 62 0.11 12.51 0.77
CA TYR A 62 0.45 13.83 0.22
C TYR A 62 -0.52 14.88 0.77
N ILE A 63 0.03 15.94 1.35
CA ILE A 63 -0.73 17.09 1.84
C ILE A 63 -0.74 18.16 0.74
N VAL A 64 -1.91 18.76 0.50
CA VAL A 64 -2.09 19.85 -0.46
C VAL A 64 -2.39 21.16 0.29
N PRO A 65 -1.37 21.93 0.73
CA PRO A 65 -1.59 23.12 1.57
C PRO A 65 -2.58 24.15 1.01
N PRO A 66 -2.66 24.39 -0.33
CA PRO A 66 -3.66 25.28 -0.90
C PRO A 66 -5.13 24.93 -0.61
N TYR A 67 -5.44 23.70 -0.19
CA TYR A 67 -6.79 23.29 0.20
C TYR A 67 -7.18 23.69 1.63
N GLY A 68 -6.23 24.22 2.42
CA GLY A 68 -6.40 24.37 3.86
C GLY A 68 -5.86 23.16 4.61
N TRP A 69 -5.28 23.38 5.80
CA TRP A 69 -4.61 22.30 6.55
C TRP A 69 -5.58 21.25 7.05
N GLU A 70 -6.79 21.63 7.44
CA GLU A 70 -7.81 20.71 7.94
C GLU A 70 -8.32 19.81 6.82
N GLU A 71 -8.71 20.39 5.68
CA GLU A 71 -9.19 19.66 4.50
C GLU A 71 -8.08 18.79 3.91
N ALA A 72 -6.85 19.30 3.83
CA ALA A 72 -5.73 18.53 3.33
C ALA A 72 -5.40 17.34 4.26
N ALA A 73 -5.43 17.52 5.58
CA ALA A 73 -5.23 16.44 6.54
C ALA A 73 -6.38 15.42 6.51
N TRP A 74 -7.62 15.90 6.39
CA TRP A 74 -8.79 15.04 6.23
C TRP A 74 -8.64 14.16 5.00
N PHE A 75 -8.31 14.75 3.84
CA PHE A 75 -8.13 14.02 2.59
C PHE A 75 -6.99 13.00 2.67
N ALA A 76 -5.83 13.45 3.19
CA ALA A 76 -4.65 12.63 3.44
C ALA A 76 -4.97 11.37 4.27
N TRP A 77 -5.70 11.53 5.38
CA TRP A 77 -6.10 10.43 6.24
C TRP A 77 -7.08 9.48 5.55
N HIS A 78 -8.09 10.02 4.87
CA HIS A 78 -9.18 9.21 4.31
C HIS A 78 -8.73 8.34 3.14
N ILE A 79 -7.68 8.71 2.41
CA ILE A 79 -7.06 7.84 1.41
C ILE A 79 -6.60 6.53 2.07
N LEU A 80 -5.68 6.61 3.03
CA LEU A 80 -5.14 5.42 3.69
C LEU A 80 -6.22 4.67 4.49
N ALA A 81 -7.11 5.39 5.16
CA ALA A 81 -8.18 4.77 5.94
C ALA A 81 -9.13 3.95 5.04
N SER A 82 -9.41 4.40 3.82
CA SER A 82 -10.27 3.68 2.89
C SER A 82 -9.71 2.30 2.52
N ASP A 83 -8.41 2.18 2.28
CA ASP A 83 -7.78 0.87 2.04
C ASP A 83 -7.95 -0.06 3.23
N VAL A 84 -7.68 0.40 4.46
CA VAL A 84 -7.87 -0.40 5.68
C VAL A 84 -9.29 -0.97 5.77
N THR A 85 -10.31 -0.18 5.40
CA THR A 85 -11.71 -0.62 5.49
C THR A 85 -12.05 -1.80 4.59
N THR A 86 -11.27 -2.05 3.53
CA THR A 86 -11.47 -3.22 2.64
C THR A 86 -11.14 -4.55 3.34
N SER A 87 -10.43 -4.53 4.48
CA SER A 87 -10.18 -5.74 5.28
C SER A 87 -11.39 -6.27 6.02
N ALA A 88 -12.45 -5.45 6.17
CA ALA A 88 -13.55 -5.67 7.12
C ALA A 88 -13.11 -5.84 8.60
N LEU A 89 -11.87 -5.45 8.94
CA LEU A 89 -11.35 -5.43 10.31
C LEU A 89 -11.33 -4.00 10.84
N PRO A 90 -11.56 -3.79 12.14
CA PRO A 90 -11.43 -2.47 12.75
C PRO A 90 -9.97 -2.03 12.74
N ALA A 91 -9.72 -0.78 12.34
CA ALA A 91 -8.41 -0.16 12.45
C ALA A 91 -7.99 -0.08 13.92
N ALA A 92 -6.79 -0.55 14.24
CA ALA A 92 -6.28 -0.59 15.62
C ALA A 92 -5.06 0.31 15.83
N TYR A 93 -4.23 0.49 14.80
CA TYR A 93 -2.97 1.21 14.87
C TYR A 93 -2.72 1.94 13.56
N ALA A 94 -2.00 3.07 13.63
CA ALA A 94 -1.47 3.79 12.48
C ALA A 94 -0.05 4.24 12.79
N VAL A 95 0.82 4.22 11.78
CA VAL A 95 2.19 4.74 11.86
C VAL A 95 2.34 5.77 10.75
N PHE A 96 2.85 6.94 11.10
CA PHE A 96 3.07 8.03 10.16
C PHE A 96 4.57 8.27 10.03
N ASP A 97 5.04 8.30 8.79
CA ASP A 97 6.39 8.71 8.42
C ASP A 97 6.30 10.04 7.68
N PHE A 98 6.92 11.08 8.23
CA PHE A 98 6.87 12.44 7.69
C PHE A 98 8.24 12.84 7.16
N ASN A 99 8.33 13.00 5.84
CA ASN A 99 9.47 13.63 5.19
C ASN A 99 9.24 15.15 5.17
N MET A 100 9.72 15.82 6.23
CA MET A 100 9.64 17.28 6.37
C MET A 100 10.87 17.96 5.73
N PRO A 101 10.73 19.18 5.19
CA PRO A 101 11.84 19.96 4.64
C PRO A 101 12.89 20.38 5.67
#